data_AF-A0A7G2JWZ8-F1
#
_entry.id   AF-A0A7G2JWZ8-F1
#
_cell.length_a   1.000
_cell.length_b   1.000
_cell.length_c   1.000
_cell.angle_alpha   90.00
_cell.angle_beta   90.00
_cell.angle_gamma   90.00
#
_symmetry.space_group_name_H-M   'P 1'
#
loop_
_entity.id
_entity.type
_entity.pdbx_description
1 polymer ?
#
loop_
_entity_poly.entity_id
_entity_poly.type
_entity_poly.pdbx_seq_one_letter_code
_entity_poly.pdbx_strand_id
1 'polypeptide(L)'
;METLLWDSIHRLKVLKPKFVSVTYGANSGERDRTHGIVKAIKQETGLEAAPHLTGIDATPEELKQIARDYWDSGIRRIVALRGDEPKGYAKKPFYASDLVELLRSVADFDISVAAYPEVHPEAKSAQAD
;
A
#
# COMPACT_ATOMS: atom_id res chain seq x y z
N MET A 1 14.76 12.58 -10.89
CA MET A 1 14.07 11.86 -9.78
C MET A 1 13.95 10.38 -10.11
N GLU A 2 13.51 10.00 -11.32
CA GLU A 2 13.47 8.60 -11.76
C GLU A 2 14.85 7.92 -11.79
N THR A 3 15.90 8.62 -12.21
CA THR A 3 17.28 8.08 -12.22
C THR A 3 17.75 7.61 -10.84
N LEU A 4 17.59 8.44 -9.80
CA LEU A 4 18.01 8.09 -8.44
C LEU A 4 17.25 6.87 -7.87
N LEU A 5 15.96 6.75 -8.17
CA LEU A 5 15.14 5.61 -7.75
C LEU A 5 15.68 4.32 -8.37
N TRP A 6 15.90 4.30 -9.68
CA TRP A 6 16.39 3.13 -10.40
C TRP A 6 17.81 2.75 -10.02
N ASP A 7 18.71 3.73 -9.86
CA ASP A 7 20.07 3.50 -9.36
C ASP A 7 20.05 2.83 -7.99
N SER A 8 19.15 3.29 -7.11
CA SER A 8 18.98 2.71 -5.77
C SER A 8 18.42 1.29 -5.82
N ILE A 9 17.41 1.04 -6.66
CA ILE A 9 16.84 -0.30 -6.85
C ILE A 9 17.91 -1.27 -7.36
N HIS A 10 18.67 -0.90 -8.39
CA HIS A 10 19.72 -1.75 -8.94
C HIS A 10 20.83 -2.01 -7.92
N ARG A 11 21.21 -0.99 -7.14
CA ARG A 11 22.20 -1.13 -6.06
C ARG A 11 21.72 -2.05 -4.94
N LEU A 12 20.44 -2.01 -4.56
CA LEU A 12 19.91 -2.82 -3.46
C LEU A 12 19.50 -4.23 -3.89
N LYS A 13 19.17 -4.43 -5.18
CA LYS A 13 18.75 -5.74 -5.74
C LYS A 13 19.74 -6.86 -5.43
N VAL A 14 21.05 -6.59 -5.44
CA VAL A 14 22.10 -7.59 -5.20
C VAL A 14 22.02 -8.21 -3.80
N LEU A 15 21.38 -7.54 -2.84
CA LEU A 15 21.14 -8.03 -1.49
C LEU A 15 20.01 -9.05 -1.40
N LYS A 16 19.30 -9.31 -2.51
CA LYS A 16 18.17 -10.26 -2.61
C LYS A 16 17.12 -10.00 -1.52
N PRO A 17 16.55 -8.78 -1.45
CA PRO A 17 15.52 -8.48 -0.47
C PRO A 17 14.31 -9.41 -0.67
N LYS A 18 13.66 -9.79 0.44
CA LYS A 18 12.44 -10.61 0.41
C LYS A 18 11.34 -9.94 -0.42
N PHE A 19 11.19 -8.63 -0.26
CA PHE A 19 10.37 -7.77 -1.10
C PHE A 19 10.85 -6.32 -0.95
N VAL A 20 10.38 -5.45 -1.85
CA VAL A 20 10.46 -4.00 -1.71
C VAL A 20 9.06 -3.43 -1.63
N SER A 21 8.86 -2.34 -0.89
CA SER A 21 7.56 -1.65 -0.87
C SER A 21 7.65 -0.27 -1.50
N VAL A 22 6.52 0.17 -2.05
CA VAL A 22 6.38 1.51 -2.63
C VAL A 22 5.27 2.23 -1.88
N THR A 23 5.62 3.38 -1.30
CA THR A 23 4.68 4.20 -0.54
C THR A 23 3.55 4.72 -1.42
N TYR A 24 2.37 4.86 -0.83
CA TYR A 24 1.18 5.35 -1.49
C TYR A 24 0.92 6.77 -1.01
N GLY A 25 0.88 7.70 -1.96
CA GLY A 25 0.56 9.07 -1.68
C GLY A 25 -0.96 9.27 -1.53
N ALA A 26 -1.37 10.15 -0.62
CA ALA A 26 -2.78 10.42 -0.36
C ALA A 26 -3.48 11.11 -1.56
N ASN A 27 -2.72 11.71 -2.48
CA ASN A 27 -3.27 12.43 -3.63
C ASN A 27 -3.50 11.50 -4.84
N SER A 28 -4.59 11.73 -5.58
CA SER A 28 -4.99 10.91 -6.74
C SER A 28 -3.89 10.76 -7.80
N GLY A 29 -3.10 11.80 -8.08
CA GLY A 29 -1.98 11.74 -9.02
C GLY A 29 -0.78 10.88 -8.57
N GLU A 30 -0.67 10.61 -7.27
CA GLU A 30 0.38 9.73 -6.71
C GLU A 30 0.00 8.24 -6.84
N ARG A 31 -1.30 7.94 -6.97
CA ARG A 31 -1.83 6.57 -7.10
C ARG A 31 -1.37 5.88 -8.38
N ASP A 32 -1.58 6.55 -9.51
CA ASP A 32 -1.20 6.04 -10.83
C ASP A 32 0.32 5.83 -10.92
N ARG A 33 1.07 6.73 -10.27
CA ARG A 33 2.53 6.65 -10.20
C ARG A 33 3.00 5.45 -9.37
N THR A 34 2.38 5.19 -8.21
CA THR A 34 2.71 4.00 -7.41
C THR A 34 2.45 2.71 -8.19
N HIS A 35 1.31 2.62 -8.90
CA HIS A 35 0.98 1.45 -9.72
C HIS A 35 2.02 1.21 -10.82
N GLY A 36 2.40 2.27 -11.53
CA GLY A 36 3.43 2.21 -12.58
C GLY A 36 4.78 1.75 -12.04
N ILE A 37 5.22 2.31 -10.91
CA ILE A 37 6.52 1.96 -10.30
C ILE A 37 6.53 0.50 -9.84
N VAL A 38 5.47 0.02 -9.17
CA VAL A 38 5.42 -1.37 -8.67
C VAL A 38 5.46 -2.37 -9.82
N LYS A 39 4.73 -2.11 -10.91
CA LYS A 39 4.78 -2.94 -12.12
C LYS A 39 6.17 -2.93 -12.76
N ALA A 40 6.77 -1.74 -12.92
CA ALA A 40 8.08 -1.59 -13.52
C ALA A 40 9.17 -2.31 -12.69
N ILE A 41 9.18 -2.15 -11.36
CA ILE A 41 10.12 -2.87 -10.48
C ILE A 41 10.02 -4.38 -10.72
N LYS A 42 8.80 -4.92 -10.73
CA LYS A 42 8.60 -6.35 -10.94
C LYS A 42 9.08 -6.80 -12.32
N GLN A 43 8.72 -6.07 -13.37
CA GLN A 43 9.04 -6.41 -14.76
C GLN A 43 10.54 -6.31 -15.06
N GLU A 44 11.19 -5.23 -14.61
CA GLU A 44 12.59 -4.94 -14.95
C GLU A 44 13.57 -5.66 -14.03
N THR A 45 13.16 -5.96 -12.79
CA THR A 45 14.09 -6.51 -11.80
C THR A 45 13.76 -7.93 -11.35
N GLY A 46 12.51 -8.37 -11.50
CA GLY A 46 12.01 -9.62 -10.95
C GLY A 46 11.83 -9.62 -9.43
N LEU A 47 12.04 -8.48 -8.75
CA LEU A 47 11.81 -8.36 -7.32
C LEU A 47 10.31 -8.41 -7.01
N GLU A 48 9.95 -9.01 -5.89
CA GLU A 48 8.61 -8.87 -5.32
C GLU A 48 8.40 -7.42 -4.86
N ALA A 49 7.46 -6.72 -5.48
CA ALA A 49 7.09 -5.36 -5.12
C ALA A 49 5.71 -5.35 -4.44
N ALA A 50 5.60 -4.70 -3.29
CA ALA A 50 4.38 -4.55 -2.52
C ALA A 50 3.94 -3.07 -2.50
N PRO A 51 2.82 -2.70 -3.15
CA PRO A 51 2.27 -1.37 -3.02
C PRO A 51 1.74 -1.17 -1.60
N HIS A 52 1.92 0.03 -1.07
CA HIS A 52 1.04 0.51 -0.01
C HIS A 52 -0.34 0.82 -0.62
N LEU A 53 -1.39 0.63 0.16
CA LEU A 53 -2.75 1.01 -0.22
C LEU A 53 -3.46 1.60 0.99
N THR A 54 -4.08 2.77 0.81
CA THR A 54 -4.81 3.49 1.85
C THR A 54 -6.29 3.55 1.54
N GLY A 55 -7.12 3.54 2.58
CA GLY A 55 -8.58 3.74 2.44
C GLY A 55 -9.01 5.20 2.25
N ILE A 56 -8.14 6.16 2.59
CA ILE A 56 -8.45 7.59 2.46
C ILE A 56 -8.67 7.95 0.99
N ASP A 57 -9.76 8.69 0.74
CA ASP A 57 -10.16 9.22 -0.56
C ASP A 57 -10.39 8.16 -1.65
N ALA A 58 -10.80 6.96 -1.25
CA ALA A 58 -11.27 5.95 -2.17
C ALA A 58 -12.58 5.35 -1.66
N THR A 59 -13.47 5.00 -2.58
CA THR A 59 -14.66 4.20 -2.29
C THR A 59 -14.27 2.72 -2.18
N PRO A 60 -15.06 1.89 -1.47
CA PRO A 60 -14.85 0.45 -1.46
C PRO A 60 -14.80 -0.17 -2.86
N GLU A 61 -15.60 0.33 -3.80
CA GLU A 61 -15.63 -0.12 -5.19
C GLU A 61 -14.33 0.19 -5.93
N GLU A 62 -13.79 1.40 -5.76
CA GLU A 62 -12.49 1.81 -6.31
C GLU A 62 -11.36 0.94 -5.73
N LEU A 63 -11.36 0.72 -4.41
CA LEU A 63 -10.36 -0.13 -3.75
C LEU A 63 -10.40 -1.58 -4.25
N LYS A 64 -11.61 -2.13 -4.46
CA LYS A 64 -11.79 -3.46 -5.05
C LYS A 64 -11.26 -3.52 -6.48
N GLN A 65 -11.47 -2.46 -7.26
CA GLN A 65 -10.95 -2.40 -8.63
C GLN A 65 -9.42 -2.35 -8.64
N ILE A 66 -8.82 -1.48 -7.81
CA ILE A 66 -7.36 -1.39 -7.66
C ILE A 66 -6.78 -2.74 -7.22
N ALA A 67 -7.42 -3.41 -6.26
CA ALA A 67 -6.99 -4.73 -5.80
C ALA A 67 -7.04 -5.77 -6.94
N ARG A 68 -8.13 -5.80 -7.72
CA ARG A 68 -8.23 -6.68 -8.90
C ARG A 68 -7.12 -6.39 -9.90
N ASP A 69 -6.88 -5.13 -10.22
CA ASP A 69 -5.83 -4.74 -11.17
C ASP A 69 -4.42 -5.15 -10.69
N TYR A 70 -4.15 -5.04 -9.39
CA TYR A 70 -2.93 -5.56 -8.79
C TYR A 70 -2.82 -7.08 -8.94
N TRP A 71 -3.90 -7.78 -8.62
CA TRP A 71 -3.94 -9.23 -8.75
C TRP A 71 -3.72 -9.70 -10.19
N ASP A 72 -4.37 -9.06 -11.16
CA ASP A 72 -4.23 -9.43 -12.57
C ASP A 72 -2.84 -9.09 -13.12
N SER A 73 -2.17 -8.10 -12.52
CA SER A 73 -0.76 -7.76 -12.79
C SER A 73 0.24 -8.68 -12.06
N GLY A 74 -0.26 -9.68 -11.33
CA GLY A 74 0.51 -10.65 -10.58
C GLY A 74 1.12 -10.11 -9.28
N ILE A 75 0.69 -8.95 -8.80
CA ILE A 75 1.07 -8.45 -7.49
C ILE A 75 0.25 -9.21 -6.45
N ARG A 76 0.94 -9.83 -5.49
CA ARG A 76 0.34 -10.74 -4.50
C ARG A 76 0.50 -10.26 -3.07
N ARG A 77 1.39 -9.29 -2.82
CA ARG A 77 1.60 -8.69 -1.50
C ARG A 77 1.14 -7.23 -1.49
N ILE A 78 0.41 -6.81 -0.47
CA ILE A 78 -0.04 -5.43 -0.27
C ILE A 78 0.26 -5.00 1.16
N VAL A 79 0.67 -3.74 1.35
CA VAL A 79 0.73 -3.12 2.68
C VAL A 79 -0.56 -2.30 2.87
N ALA A 80 -1.49 -2.83 3.67
CA ALA A 80 -2.80 -2.23 3.92
C ALA A 80 -2.72 -1.25 5.09
N LEU A 81 -3.06 0.01 4.84
CA LEU A 81 -3.01 1.10 5.81
C LEU A 81 -4.34 1.84 5.82
N ARG A 82 -4.68 2.48 6.94
CA ARG A 82 -5.76 3.46 6.93
C ARG A 82 -5.40 4.61 5.98
N GLY A 83 -4.22 5.20 6.21
CA GLY A 83 -3.77 6.45 5.62
C GLY A 83 -3.91 7.61 6.60
N ASP A 84 -3.27 8.73 6.25
CA ASP A 84 -3.34 9.98 7.00
C ASP A 84 -4.58 10.77 6.60
N GLU A 85 -5.37 11.22 7.58
CA GLU A 85 -6.57 12.00 7.31
C GLU A 85 -6.20 13.45 6.91
N PRO A 86 -6.66 13.96 5.75
CA PRO A 86 -6.45 15.35 5.39
C PRO A 86 -7.21 16.27 6.35
N LYS A 87 -6.74 17.51 6.51
CA LYS A 87 -7.40 18.49 7.39
C LYS A 87 -8.87 18.68 6.96
N GLY A 88 -9.79 18.48 7.90
CA GLY A 88 -11.23 18.64 7.67
C GLY A 88 -11.92 17.42 7.06
N TYR A 89 -11.29 16.24 7.09
CA TYR A 89 -11.90 15.00 6.63
C TYR A 89 -13.13 14.65 7.49
N ALA A 90 -14.31 14.61 6.86
CA ALA A 90 -15.60 14.38 7.52
C ALA A 90 -16.32 13.13 6.99
N LYS A 91 -15.56 12.11 6.56
CA LYS A 91 -16.12 10.83 6.13
C LYS A 91 -16.29 9.88 7.31
N LYS A 92 -17.13 8.86 7.12
CA LYS A 92 -17.29 7.75 8.08
C LYS A 92 -15.91 7.14 8.38
N PRO A 93 -15.67 6.67 9.62
CA PRO A 93 -14.42 6.01 9.95
C PRO A 93 -14.23 4.80 9.05
N PHE A 94 -13.06 4.73 8.44
CA PHE A 94 -12.57 3.59 7.67
C PHE A 94 -11.26 3.18 8.31
N TYR A 95 -11.16 1.95 8.81
CA TYR A 95 -9.98 1.43 9.49
C TYR A 95 -9.14 0.57 8.54
N ALA A 96 -7.88 0.34 8.91
CA ALA A 96 -7.03 -0.59 8.17
C ALA A 96 -7.62 -2.01 8.15
N SER A 97 -8.35 -2.42 9.19
CA SER A 97 -9.07 -3.69 9.24
C SER A 97 -10.13 -3.82 8.13
N ASP A 98 -10.87 -2.75 7.85
CA ASP A 98 -11.88 -2.74 6.79
C ASP A 98 -11.23 -2.95 5.42
N LEU A 99 -10.05 -2.37 5.21
CA LEU A 99 -9.25 -2.60 4.00
C LEU A 99 -8.76 -4.04 3.90
N VAL A 100 -8.31 -4.64 5.01
CA VAL A 100 -7.86 -6.03 5.05
C VAL A 100 -9.01 -6.96 4.64
N GLU A 101 -10.21 -6.77 5.22
CA GLU A 101 -11.40 -7.55 4.87
C GLU A 101 -11.77 -7.40 3.40
N LEU A 102 -11.75 -6.16 2.88
CA LEU A 102 -12.01 -5.87 1.48
C LEU A 102 -11.00 -6.57 0.56
N LEU A 103 -9.70 -6.47 0.84
CA LEU A 103 -8.65 -7.12 0.04
C LEU A 103 -8.81 -8.65 0.04
N ARG A 104 -9.09 -9.25 1.21
CA ARG A 104 -9.35 -10.69 1.34
C ARG A 104 -10.59 -11.14 0.58
N SER A 105 -11.61 -10.27 0.44
CA SER A 105 -12.80 -10.57 -0.37
C SER A 105 -12.53 -10.59 -1.87
N VAL A 106 -11.42 -9.97 -2.32
CA VAL A 106 -11.05 -9.90 -3.74
C VAL A 106 -10.17 -11.08 -4.13
N ALA A 107 -9.10 -11.35 -3.37
CA ALA A 107 -8.19 -12.45 -3.64
C ALA A 107 -7.33 -12.81 -2.43
N ASP A 108 -6.57 -13.90 -2.54
CA ASP A 108 -5.69 -14.40 -1.47
C ASP A 108 -4.36 -13.64 -1.43
N PHE A 109 -4.41 -12.37 -1.03
CA PHE A 109 -3.23 -11.53 -0.87
C PHE A 109 -2.41 -11.89 0.38
N ASP A 110 -1.10 -11.73 0.29
CA ASP A 110 -0.25 -11.53 1.46
C ASP A 110 -0.39 -10.07 1.92
N ILE A 111 -0.88 -9.86 3.15
CA ILE A 111 -1.23 -8.52 3.64
C ILE A 111 -0.38 -8.18 4.85
N SER A 112 0.38 -7.09 4.74
CA SER A 112 1.07 -6.47 5.86
C SER A 112 0.26 -5.28 6.38
N VAL A 113 0.28 -5.05 7.69
CA VAL A 113 -0.37 -3.91 8.36
C VAL A 113 0.64 -3.14 9.21
N ALA A 114 0.31 -1.90 9.58
CA ALA A 114 1.12 -1.13 10.53
C ALA A 114 0.93 -1.62 11.97
N ALA A 115 1.95 -1.42 12.79
CA ALA A 115 1.90 -1.63 14.23
C ALA A 115 2.61 -0.47 14.93
N TYR A 116 2.14 -0.09 16.12
CA TYR A 116 2.62 1.08 16.85
C TYR A 116 3.14 0.65 18.22
N PRO A 117 4.48 0.44 18.38
CA PRO A 117 5.06 0.04 19.67
C PRO A 117 4.80 1.03 20.81
N GLU A 118 4.56 2.30 20.47
CA GLU A 118 4.31 3.40 21.41
C GLU A 118 2.85 3.88 21.39
N VAL A 119 1.93 3.05 20.88
CA VAL A 119 0.50 3.35 20.70
C VAL A 119 0.25 4.38 19.58
N HIS A 120 -0.76 4.14 18.74
CA HIS A 120 -1.13 5.12 17.72
C HIS A 120 -1.55 6.47 18.37
N PRO A 121 -1.10 7.63 17.86
CA PRO A 121 -1.43 8.94 18.46
C PRO A 121 -2.91 9.26 18.60
N GLU A 122 -3.76 8.65 17.78
CA GLU A 122 -5.22 8.83 17.82
C GLU A 122 -5.95 7.73 18.62
N ALA A 123 -5.24 6.70 19.08
CA ALA A 123 -5.84 5.66 19.92
C ALA A 123 -6.16 6.20 21.31
N LYS A 124 -7.26 5.72 21.90
CA LYS A 124 -7.73 6.19 23.22
C LYS A 124 -6.87 5.64 24.38
N SER A 125 -6.21 4.51 24.16
CA SER A 125 -5.32 3.83 25.09
C SER A 125 -4.55 2.73 24.35
N ALA A 126 -3.53 2.15 24.98
CA ALA A 126 -2.80 1.00 24.45
C ALA A 126 -3.68 -0.24 24.20
N GLN A 127 -4.83 -0.36 24.88
CA GLN A 127 -5.78 -1.46 24.68
C GLN A 127 -6.77 -1.21 23.54
N ALA A 128 -6.90 0.05 23.11
CA ALA A 128 -7.82 0.46 22.06
C ALA A 128 -7.13 0.68 20.70
N ASP A 129 -5.80 0.51 20.66
CA ASP A 129 -4.98 0.42 19.45
C ASP A 129 -4.95 -1.03 18.96
#